data_AF-A0A6J4TK88-F1
#
_entry.id   AF-A0A6J4TK88-F1
#
_cell.length_a   1.000
_cell.length_b   1.000
_cell.length_c   1.000
_cell.angle_alpha   90.00
_cell.angle_beta   90.00
_cell.angle_gamma   90.00
#
_symmetry.space_group_name_H-M   'P 1'
#
loop_
_entity.id
_entity.type
_entity.pdbx_description
1 polymer ?
#
loop_
_entity_poly.entity_id
_entity_poly.type
_entity_poly.pdbx_seq_one_letter_code
_entity_poly.pdbx_strand_id
1 'polypeptide(L)'
;MNPELLRHPLRFPRDHRFTAEHASDYLDGLLDAAGRARVERHARFCPRCRALLASLRRVLAAMRELGPAGDRRPPGDRPAGPDVALGVIARLRAGP
;
A
#
# COMPACT_ATOMS: atom_id res chain seq x y z
N MET A 1 30.63 21.05 -0.24
CA MET A 1 30.95 19.81 -0.99
C MET A 1 30.97 18.66 0.01
N ASN A 2 30.17 17.61 -0.18
CA ASN A 2 29.95 16.56 0.83
C ASN A 2 30.87 15.35 0.55
N PRO A 3 31.81 14.99 1.47
CA PRO A 3 32.88 14.01 1.21
C PRO A 3 32.40 12.56 1.00
N GLU A 4 31.15 12.24 1.34
CA GLU A 4 30.55 10.92 1.14
C GLU A 4 30.28 10.59 -0.35
N LEU A 5 30.14 11.61 -1.21
CA LEU A 5 29.97 11.43 -2.66
C LEU A 5 31.25 10.97 -3.38
N LEU A 6 32.42 11.12 -2.74
CA LEU A 6 33.70 10.64 -3.30
C LEU A 6 33.90 9.13 -3.14
N ARG A 7 33.03 8.44 -2.40
CA ARG A 7 33.28 7.07 -1.94
C ARG A 7 32.75 5.94 -2.81
N HIS A 8 32.26 6.15 -4.05
CA HIS A 8 32.24 5.19 -5.17
C HIS A 8 31.29 5.66 -6.30
N PRO A 9 31.77 6.35 -7.35
CA PRO A 9 30.93 6.91 -8.41
C PRO A 9 30.10 5.85 -9.17
N LEU A 10 30.57 4.60 -9.23
CA LEU A 10 29.87 3.50 -9.90
C LEU A 10 28.69 2.92 -9.09
N ARG A 11 28.66 3.09 -7.77
CA ARG A 11 27.58 2.58 -6.92
C ARG A 11 26.34 3.45 -6.99
N PHE A 12 26.51 4.76 -7.13
CA PHE A 12 25.39 5.72 -7.13
C PHE A 12 24.34 5.44 -8.21
N PRO A 13 24.67 5.16 -9.48
CA PRO A 13 23.67 4.80 -10.49
C PRO A 13 22.96 3.48 -10.18
N ARG A 14 23.67 2.49 -9.62
CA ARG A 14 23.10 1.19 -9.24
C ARG A 14 22.13 1.33 -8.08
N ASP A 15 22.49 2.13 -7.08
CA ASP A 15 21.65 2.42 -5.92
C ASP A 15 20.45 3.31 -6.29
N HIS A 16 20.64 4.21 -7.26
CA HIS A 16 19.55 4.99 -7.84
C HIS A 16 18.51 4.10 -8.52
N ARG A 17 18.96 3.21 -9.40
CA ARG A 17 18.08 2.25 -10.08
C ARG A 17 17.37 1.34 -9.08
N PHE A 18 18.13 0.73 -8.17
CA PHE A 18 17.58 -0.12 -7.12
C PHE A 18 16.50 0.59 -6.29
N THR A 19 16.76 1.84 -5.88
CA THR A 19 15.81 2.63 -5.09
C THR A 19 14.53 2.93 -5.87
N ALA A 20 14.63 3.21 -7.17
CA ALA A 20 13.45 3.46 -7.99
C ALA A 20 12.61 2.19 -8.20
N GLU A 21 13.26 1.05 -8.42
CA GLU A 21 12.59 -0.24 -8.62
C GLU A 21 11.92 -0.78 -7.35
N HIS A 22 12.53 -0.56 -6.17
CA HIS A 22 12.06 -1.10 -4.89
C HIS A 22 11.35 -0.06 -4.00
N ALA A 23 10.91 1.06 -4.58
CA ALA A 23 10.31 2.15 -3.83
C ALA A 23 9.02 1.72 -3.11
N SER A 24 8.18 0.91 -3.77
CA SER A 24 6.95 0.38 -3.19
C SER A 24 7.24 -0.62 -2.07
N ASP A 25 8.06 -1.64 -2.33
CA ASP A 25 8.46 -2.64 -1.33
C ASP A 25 9.08 -2.01 -0.08
N TYR A 26 9.87 -0.94 -0.26
CA TYR A 26 10.42 -0.17 0.86
C TYR A 26 9.33 0.49 1.72
N LEU A 27 8.28 1.04 1.09
CA LEU A 27 7.17 1.70 1.79
C LEU A 27 6.21 0.71 2.43
N ASP A 28 6.05 -0.45 1.81
CA ASP A 28 5.23 -1.56 2.31
C ASP A 28 5.96 -2.39 3.38
N GLY A 29 7.25 -2.10 3.62
CA GLY A 29 8.06 -2.78 4.64
C GLY A 29 8.50 -4.19 4.26
N LEU A 30 8.53 -4.49 2.96
CA LEU A 30 8.83 -5.82 2.40
C LEU A 30 10.33 -6.05 2.13
N LEU A 31 11.15 -4.98 2.18
CA LEU A 31 12.60 -5.12 2.05
C LEU A 31 13.24 -5.65 3.33
N ASP A 32 14.28 -6.46 3.14
CA ASP A 32 15.17 -6.85 4.22
C ASP A 32 15.97 -5.65 4.77
N ALA A 33 16.66 -5.85 5.89
CA ALA A 33 17.43 -4.79 6.54
C ALA A 33 18.49 -4.16 5.61
N ALA A 34 19.12 -4.96 4.75
CA ALA A 34 20.13 -4.50 3.81
C ALA A 34 19.53 -3.63 2.69
N GLY A 35 18.42 -4.07 2.09
CA GLY A 35 17.69 -3.34 1.07
C GLY A 35 17.12 -2.02 1.60
N ARG A 36 16.56 -2.05 2.81
CA ARG A 36 16.07 -0.85 3.50
C ARG A 36 17.19 0.18 3.72
N ALA A 37 18.32 -0.26 4.29
CA ALA A 37 19.47 0.62 4.54
C ALA A 37 20.06 1.19 3.23
N ARG A 38 20.01 0.42 2.15
CA ARG A 38 20.44 0.87 0.82
C ARG A 38 19.58 2.01 0.28
N VAL A 39 18.25 1.87 0.33
CA VAL A 39 17.30 2.92 -0.06
C VAL A 39 17.49 4.18 0.80
N GLU A 40 17.57 4.02 2.12
CA GLU A 40 17.73 5.13 3.06
C GLU A 40 19.04 5.90 2.82
N ARG A 41 20.16 5.19 2.64
CA ARG A 41 21.46 5.79 2.33
C ARG A 41 21.39 6.59 1.03
N HIS A 42 20.83 6.03 -0.03
CA HIS A 42 20.76 6.70 -1.32
C HIS A 42 19.85 7.94 -1.28
N ALA A 43 18.66 7.83 -0.68
CA ALA A 43 17.70 8.95 -0.57
C ALA A 43 18.22 10.13 0.27
N ARG A 44 19.21 9.91 1.16
CA ARG A 44 19.93 11.00 1.85
C ARG A 44 20.68 11.90 0.87
N PHE A 45 21.17 11.38 -0.24
CA PHE A 45 22.00 12.14 -1.19
C PHE A 45 21.28 12.45 -2.51
N CYS A 46 20.28 11.65 -2.91
CA CYS A 46 19.55 11.86 -4.16
C CYS A 46 18.21 12.57 -3.91
N PRO A 47 18.08 13.87 -4.26
CA PRO A 47 16.84 14.62 -4.04
C PRO A 47 15.66 14.06 -4.86
N ARG A 48 15.93 13.50 -6.05
CA ARG A 48 14.90 12.86 -6.89
C ARG A 48 14.29 11.63 -6.21
N CYS A 49 15.12 10.72 -5.69
CA CYS A 49 14.62 9.54 -4.98
C CYS A 49 13.92 9.93 -3.68
N ARG A 50 14.40 10.96 -2.98
CA ARG A 50 13.71 11.50 -1.80
C ARG A 50 12.31 12.01 -2.15
N ALA A 51 12.19 12.78 -3.23
CA ALA A 51 10.91 13.31 -3.71
C ALA A 51 9.96 12.19 -4.14
N LEU A 52 10.46 11.17 -4.84
CA LEU A 52 9.68 9.98 -5.20
C LEU A 52 9.06 9.31 -3.97
N LEU A 53 9.89 8.98 -2.98
CA LEU A 53 9.43 8.33 -1.75
C LEU A 53 8.44 9.21 -0.97
N ALA A 54 8.64 10.54 -0.95
CA ALA A 54 7.71 11.47 -0.31
C ALA A 54 6.35 11.54 -1.04
N SER A 55 6.34 11.53 -2.37
CA SER A 55 5.11 11.52 -3.16
C SER A 55 4.33 10.23 -2.97
N LEU A 56 4.99 9.06 -3.02
CA LEU A 56 4.33 7.78 -2.78
C LEU A 56 3.76 7.69 -1.35
N ARG A 57 4.48 8.17 -0.34
CA ARG A 57 3.94 8.25 1.04
C ARG A 57 2.66 9.08 1.13
N ARG A 58 2.57 10.20 0.42
CA ARG A 58 1.36 11.03 0.39
C ARG A 58 0.19 10.30 -0.25
N VAL A 59 0.43 9.56 -1.34
CA VAL A 59 -0.59 8.71 -1.96
C VAL A 59 -1.07 7.63 -0.99
N LEU A 60 -0.15 6.92 -0.33
CA LEU A 60 -0.50 5.90 0.66
C LEU A 60 -1.26 6.49 1.86
N ALA A 61 -0.90 7.68 2.32
CA ALA A 61 -1.61 8.38 3.39
C ALA A 61 -3.06 8.71 2.96
N ALA A 62 -3.24 9.31 1.78
CA ALA A 62 -4.56 9.61 1.24
C ALA A 62 -5.42 8.34 1.06
N MET A 63 -4.84 7.23 0.60
CA MET A 63 -5.54 5.96 0.49
C MET A 63 -5.97 5.39 1.84
N ARG A 64 -5.16 5.58 2.90
CA ARG A 64 -5.52 5.16 4.27
C ARG A 64 -6.64 6.01 4.85
N GLU A 65 -6.67 7.31 4.55
CA GLU A 65 -7.74 8.24 4.96
C GLU A 65 -9.10 7.90 4.35
N LEU A 66 -9.12 7.35 3.13
CA LEU A 66 -10.35 6.86 2.49
C LEU A 66 -10.95 5.63 3.18
N GLY A 67 -10.20 4.99 4.08
CA GLY A 67 -10.57 3.71 4.70
C GLY A 67 -10.47 2.54 3.71
N PRO A 68 -10.58 1.29 4.20
CA PRO A 68 -10.76 0.16 3.29
C PRO A 68 -11.99 0.39 2.42
N ALA A 69 -11.96 -0.02 1.15
CA ALA A 69 -13.11 -0.03 0.26
C ALA A 69 -14.20 -1.05 0.67
N GLY A 70 -14.32 -1.35 1.96
CA GLY A 70 -15.29 -2.25 2.55
C GLY A 70 -15.61 -1.78 3.96
N ASP A 71 -16.53 -0.83 4.08
CA ASP A 71 -17.77 -1.07 4.82
C ASP A 71 -18.97 -0.24 4.31
N ARG A 72 -18.90 0.33 3.10
CA ARG A 72 -20.14 0.76 2.40
C ARG A 72 -20.97 -0.47 2.02
N ARG A 73 -21.59 -1.06 3.03
CA ARG A 73 -22.79 -1.89 2.95
C ARG A 73 -23.85 -0.97 2.32
N PRO A 74 -24.29 -1.18 1.06
CA PRO A 74 -25.43 -0.42 0.56
C PRO A 74 -26.59 -0.59 1.56
N PRO A 75 -27.46 0.41 1.81
CA PRO A 75 -28.62 0.22 2.65
C PRO A 75 -29.54 -0.82 1.99
N GLY A 76 -29.35 -2.10 2.29
CA GLY A 76 -30.06 -3.19 1.61
C GLY A 76 -29.61 -4.60 1.98
N ASP A 77 -28.39 -4.79 2.44
CA ASP A 77 -27.88 -6.12 2.78
C ASP A 77 -27.86 -6.31 4.31
N ARG A 78 -29.05 -6.52 4.87
CA ARG A 78 -29.20 -7.21 6.16
C ARG A 78 -28.73 -8.66 5.96
N PRO A 79 -27.98 -9.30 6.86
CA PRO A 79 -27.84 -10.74 6.78
C PRO A 79 -29.26 -11.32 6.82
N ALA A 80 -29.63 -12.11 5.81
CA ALA A 80 -30.85 -12.90 5.89
C ALA A 80 -30.68 -13.77 7.13
N GLY A 81 -31.33 -13.37 8.24
CA GLY A 81 -31.51 -14.25 9.37
C GLY A 81 -32.21 -15.53 8.90
N PRO A 82 -32.24 -16.58 9.73
CA PRO A 82 -32.77 -17.91 9.39
C PRO A 82 -34.26 -17.93 8.94
N ASP A 83 -34.90 -16.77 8.86
CA ASP A 83 -36.33 -16.59 8.67
C ASP A 83 -36.75 -16.37 7.21
N VAL A 84 -35.83 -16.05 6.29
CA VAL A 84 -36.22 -15.88 4.87
C VAL A 84 -36.56 -17.23 4.23
N ALA A 85 -35.74 -18.25 4.46
CA ALA A 85 -36.02 -19.61 3.98
C ALA A 85 -37.27 -20.19 4.67
N LEU A 86 -37.44 -19.94 5.96
CA LEU A 86 -38.61 -20.39 6.72
C LEU A 86 -39.89 -19.72 6.21
N GLY A 87 -39.84 -18.41 5.93
CA GLY A 87 -40.95 -17.64 5.36
C GLY A 87 -41.35 -18.09 3.95
N VAL A 88 -40.38 -18.39 3.08
CA VAL A 88 -40.66 -18.92 1.74
C VAL A 88 -41.32 -20.30 1.82
N ILE A 89 -40.82 -21.20 2.68
CA ILE A 89 -41.40 -22.53 2.88
C ILE A 89 -42.82 -22.44 3.46
N ALA A 90 -43.05 -21.55 4.42
CA ALA A 90 -44.38 -21.32 4.98
C ALA A 90 -45.37 -20.83 3.91
N ARG A 91 -44.94 -19.92 3.03
CA ARG A 91 -45.78 -19.38 1.96
C ARG A 91 -46.09 -20.39 0.86
N LEU A 92 -45.14 -21.26 0.52
CA LEU A 92 -45.39 -22.37 -0.41
C LEU A 92 -46.36 -23.42 0.17
N ARG A 93 -46.32 -23.64 1.49
CA ARG A 93 -47.24 -24.54 2.19
C ARG A 93 -48.62 -23.96 2.41
N ALA A 94 -48.75 -22.63 2.47
CA ALA A 94 -50.02 -21.96 2.69
C ALA A 94 -50.93 -21.93 1.45
N GLY A 95 -50.40 -22.15 0.24
CA GLY A 95 -51.16 -22.04 -1.02
C GLY A 95 -51.71 -20.62 -1.30
N PRO A 96 -52.27 -20.34 -2.49
CA PRO A 96 -53.04 -19.11 -2.72
C PRO A 96 -54.36 -19.10 -1.96
#